data_AF-A0AAE4C3L8-F1
#
_entry.id   AF-A0AAE4C3L8-F1
#
_cell.length_a   1.000
_cell.length_b   1.000
_cell.length_c   1.000
_cell.angle_alpha   90.00
_cell.angle_beta   90.00
_cell.angle_gamma   90.00
#
_symmetry.space_group_name_H-M   'P 1'
#
loop_
_entity.id
_entity.type
_entity.pdbx_description
1 polymer ?
#
loop_
_entity_poly.entity_id
_entity_poly.type
_entity_poly.pdbx_seq_one_letter_code
_entity_poly.pdbx_strand_id
1 'polypeptide(L)'
;MTENRYHDFFSELKYFIIELGIDDGKIVGCSDHEIASIESRIGTALPEAYKEYLKSVGKKFLFEFFDAEQMSFEDYDDINEYVTNTLTETGFTFEREVFPISHRRYDFFRFFYLNESDNPDIWFFDEYPEDGRHTQNSRQTFVQMILDFFSQALSNQTAGFHWVTSEETKKNENIVRDRYLKWFGANLKLKNRTRETHTDNPFVLELYKTFNAYFSPANERTALEELGKYKNNTAKSDSDKVTAEPENKKTSVKPGFWTALKRLFS
;
A
#
# COMPACT_ATOMS: atom_id res chain seq x y z
N MET A 1 1.70 -30.74 4.64
CA MET A 1 2.37 -29.72 3.81
C MET A 1 2.51 -28.51 4.70
N THR A 2 3.72 -28.06 4.98
CA THR A 2 3.95 -26.86 5.78
C THR A 2 3.39 -25.66 5.00
N GLU A 3 2.43 -24.94 5.57
CA GLU A 3 1.88 -23.74 4.95
C GLU A 3 3.00 -22.72 4.70
N ASN A 4 3.05 -22.17 3.48
CA ASN A 4 4.01 -21.14 3.14
C ASN A 4 3.54 -19.82 3.76
N ARG A 5 4.09 -19.47 4.92
CA ARG A 5 3.72 -18.24 5.64
C ARG A 5 3.85 -16.95 4.81
N TYR A 6 4.72 -16.91 3.80
CA TYR A 6 4.83 -15.75 2.92
C TYR A 6 3.68 -15.68 1.93
N HIS A 7 3.23 -16.84 1.42
CA HIS A 7 2.06 -16.94 0.56
C HIS A 7 0.81 -16.36 1.25
N ASP A 8 0.57 -16.75 2.50
CA ASP A 8 -0.58 -16.25 3.26
C ASP A 8 -0.48 -14.74 3.50
N PHE A 9 0.72 -14.26 3.84
CA PHE A 9 0.98 -12.84 4.03
C PHE A 9 0.70 -12.02 2.77
N PHE A 10 1.26 -12.40 1.62
CA PHE A 10 1.08 -11.65 0.38
C PHE A 10 -0.32 -11.79 -0.20
N SER A 11 -0.99 -12.93 0.01
CA SER A 11 -2.40 -13.11 -0.31
C SER A 11 -3.29 -12.17 0.50
N GLU A 12 -3.01 -12.05 1.81
CA GLU A 12 -3.75 -11.14 2.69
C GLU A 12 -3.44 -9.67 2.37
N LEU A 13 -2.18 -9.31 2.16
CA LEU A 13 -1.78 -7.98 1.73
C LEU A 13 -2.50 -7.57 0.43
N LYS A 14 -2.49 -8.45 -0.58
CA LYS A 14 -3.20 -8.23 -1.85
C LYS A 14 -4.68 -7.95 -1.63
N TYR A 15 -5.33 -8.70 -0.74
CA TYR A 15 -6.73 -8.46 -0.39
C TYR A 15 -6.93 -7.04 0.17
N PHE A 16 -6.07 -6.59 1.07
CA PHE A 16 -6.13 -5.23 1.63
C PHE A 16 -5.94 -4.16 0.55
N ILE A 17 -4.94 -4.32 -0.31
CA ILE A 17 -4.66 -3.36 -1.41
C ILE A 17 -5.86 -3.24 -2.34
N ILE A 18 -6.48 -4.36 -2.73
CA ILE A 18 -7.66 -4.37 -3.60
C ILE A 18 -8.87 -3.73 -2.93
N GLU A 19 -9.19 -4.11 -1.70
CA GLU A 19 -10.38 -3.60 -1.00
C GLU A 19 -10.28 -2.10 -0.71
N LEU A 20 -9.08 -1.61 -0.39
CA LEU A 20 -8.83 -0.18 -0.19
C LEU A 20 -8.79 0.61 -1.49
N GLY A 21 -8.75 -0.07 -2.65
CA GLY A 21 -8.61 0.58 -3.95
C GLY A 21 -7.26 1.26 -4.14
N ILE A 22 -6.19 0.73 -3.53
CA ILE A 22 -4.85 1.33 -3.58
C ILE A 22 -4.23 1.29 -4.98
N ASP A 23 -4.70 0.36 -5.82
CA ASP A 23 -4.04 0.00 -7.08
C ASP A 23 -4.93 0.21 -8.31
N ASP A 24 -6.14 0.77 -8.14
CA ASP A 24 -7.11 0.95 -9.23
C ASP A 24 -7.40 -0.34 -10.04
N GLY A 25 -7.16 -1.52 -9.45
CA GLY A 25 -7.44 -2.83 -10.06
C GLY A 25 -6.38 -3.32 -11.06
N LYS A 26 -5.13 -2.87 -10.93
CA LYS A 26 -3.98 -3.22 -11.78
C LYS A 26 -3.01 -4.23 -11.17
N ILE A 27 -3.31 -4.80 -9.99
CA ILE A 27 -2.48 -5.78 -9.31
C ILE A 27 -2.43 -7.02 -10.19
N VAL A 28 -1.22 -7.36 -10.61
CA VAL A 28 -0.93 -8.57 -11.34
C VAL A 28 0.33 -9.18 -10.72
N GLY A 29 0.32 -10.50 -10.59
CA GLY A 29 1.47 -11.26 -10.15
C GLY A 29 2.21 -11.89 -11.34
N CYS A 30 3.48 -12.21 -11.13
CA CYS A 30 4.30 -12.97 -12.05
C CYS A 30 3.84 -14.43 -12.10
N SER A 31 3.94 -15.02 -13.27
CA SER A 31 3.86 -16.47 -13.46
C SER A 31 5.13 -17.16 -12.97
N ASP A 32 5.04 -18.46 -12.71
CA ASP A 32 6.21 -19.27 -12.33
C ASP A 32 7.31 -19.24 -13.41
N HIS A 33 6.92 -19.17 -14.70
CA HIS A 33 7.88 -19.04 -15.80
C HIS A 33 8.64 -17.71 -15.76
N GLU A 34 7.95 -16.60 -15.45
CA GLU A 34 8.60 -15.28 -15.32
C GLU A 34 9.61 -15.28 -14.18
N ILE A 35 9.26 -15.86 -13.02
CA ILE A 35 10.16 -15.96 -11.87
C ILE A 35 11.35 -16.86 -12.20
N ALA A 36 11.10 -18.04 -12.79
CA ALA A 36 12.14 -18.97 -13.22
C ALA A 36 13.10 -18.34 -14.25
N SER A 37 12.61 -17.41 -15.09
CA SER A 37 13.47 -16.70 -16.04
C SER A 37 14.50 -15.80 -15.36
N ILE A 38 14.13 -15.15 -14.24
CA ILE A 38 15.08 -14.36 -13.43
C ILE A 38 16.07 -15.29 -12.74
N GLU A 39 15.59 -16.34 -12.08
CA GLU A 39 16.44 -17.31 -11.37
C GLU A 39 17.48 -17.96 -12.31
N SER A 40 17.07 -18.28 -13.53
CA SER A 40 17.96 -18.77 -14.58
C SER A 40 19.02 -17.75 -14.99
N ARG A 41 18.66 -16.45 -15.09
CA ARG A 41 19.62 -15.37 -15.41
C ARG A 41 20.65 -15.16 -14.31
N ILE A 42 20.26 -15.24 -13.04
CA ILE A 42 21.15 -15.01 -11.89
C ILE A 42 21.86 -16.28 -11.41
N GLY A 43 21.45 -17.46 -11.89
CA GLY A 43 22.08 -18.75 -11.56
C GLY A 43 21.75 -19.29 -10.17
N THR A 44 20.78 -18.70 -9.46
CA THR A 44 20.33 -19.15 -8.13
C THR A 44 18.84 -18.87 -7.91
N ALA A 45 18.26 -19.52 -6.90
CA ALA A 45 16.87 -19.30 -6.51
C ALA A 45 16.71 -17.96 -5.78
N LEU A 46 15.57 -17.30 -6.03
CA LEU A 46 15.18 -16.11 -5.30
C LEU A 46 14.64 -16.50 -3.90
N PRO A 47 14.80 -15.62 -2.89
CA PRO A 47 14.22 -15.82 -1.57
C PRO A 47 12.72 -16.06 -1.62
N GLU A 48 12.20 -16.96 -0.79
CA GLU A 48 10.79 -17.36 -0.80
C GLU A 48 9.83 -16.18 -0.60
N ALA A 49 10.15 -15.25 0.31
CA ALA A 49 9.36 -14.04 0.52
C ALA A 49 9.31 -13.15 -0.74
N TYR A 50 10.43 -13.00 -1.45
CA TYR A 50 10.47 -12.22 -2.68
C TYR A 50 9.70 -12.89 -3.82
N LYS A 51 9.79 -14.23 -3.94
CA LYS A 51 8.99 -14.99 -4.92
C LYS A 51 7.49 -14.86 -4.66
N GLU A 52 7.05 -15.00 -3.42
CA GLU A 52 5.62 -14.87 -3.09
C GLU A 52 5.11 -13.43 -3.29
N TYR A 53 5.97 -12.42 -3.10
CA TYR A 53 5.68 -11.04 -3.53
C TYR A 53 5.46 -10.95 -5.04
N LEU A 54 6.42 -11.45 -5.84
CA LEU A 54 6.32 -11.44 -7.30
C LEU A 54 5.05 -12.15 -7.78
N LYS A 55 4.75 -13.35 -7.26
CA LYS A 55 3.53 -14.12 -7.60
C LYS A 55 2.23 -13.41 -7.23
N SER A 56 2.23 -12.59 -6.19
CA SER A 56 1.00 -12.01 -5.67
C SER A 56 0.70 -10.65 -6.28
N VAL A 57 1.67 -9.73 -6.21
CA VAL A 57 1.51 -8.31 -6.55
C VAL A 57 2.65 -7.75 -7.39
N GLY A 58 3.84 -8.36 -7.38
CA GLY A 58 5.06 -7.72 -7.85
C GLY A 58 5.25 -7.59 -9.36
N LYS A 59 4.28 -7.96 -10.22
CA LYS A 59 4.49 -7.85 -11.68
C LYS A 59 4.50 -6.41 -12.16
N LYS A 60 3.46 -5.67 -11.78
CA LYS A 60 3.18 -4.29 -12.24
C LYS A 60 2.91 -3.32 -11.11
N PHE A 61 2.54 -3.83 -9.94
CA PHE A 61 2.11 -2.99 -8.85
C PHE A 61 3.30 -2.19 -8.33
N LEU A 62 3.09 -0.88 -8.22
CA LEU A 62 3.97 0.04 -7.53
C LEU A 62 3.12 0.72 -6.46
N PHE A 63 3.64 0.83 -5.25
CA PHE A 63 2.97 1.65 -4.24
C PHE A 63 3.05 3.12 -4.70
N GLU A 64 1.89 3.72 -5.01
CA GLU A 64 1.75 5.03 -5.69
C GLU A 64 2.54 6.22 -5.08
N PHE A 65 2.99 6.11 -3.82
CA PHE A 65 3.65 7.20 -3.11
C PHE A 65 5.18 7.14 -3.13
N PHE A 66 5.75 6.13 -3.77
CA PHE A 66 7.16 6.19 -4.13
C PHE A 66 7.29 6.97 -5.42
N ASP A 67 7.26 8.29 -5.28
CA ASP A 67 7.68 9.23 -6.33
C ASP A 67 9.14 8.87 -6.69
N ALA A 68 9.26 8.05 -7.73
CA ALA A 68 10.46 7.50 -8.36
C ALA A 68 11.07 6.16 -7.87
N GLU A 69 10.50 5.40 -6.91
CA GLU A 69 11.06 4.07 -6.56
C GLU A 69 10.40 2.95 -7.40
N GLN A 70 11.12 2.46 -8.41
CA GLN A 70 10.68 1.34 -9.24
C GLN A 70 11.05 0.02 -8.59
N MET A 71 10.08 -0.90 -8.49
CA MET A 71 10.24 -2.21 -7.83
C MET A 71 9.42 -3.32 -8.50
N SER A 72 8.82 -3.03 -9.67
CA SER A 72 8.02 -4.02 -10.38
C SER A 72 8.93 -4.97 -11.16
N PHE A 73 8.46 -6.19 -11.40
CA PHE A 73 9.13 -7.13 -12.30
C PHE A 73 9.32 -6.55 -13.70
N GLU A 74 8.33 -5.81 -14.22
CA GLU A 74 8.42 -5.21 -15.56
C GLU A 74 9.50 -4.12 -15.65
N ASP A 75 9.91 -3.55 -14.51
CA ASP A 75 11.02 -2.59 -14.42
C ASP A 75 12.38 -3.29 -14.16
N TYR A 76 12.44 -4.63 -14.10
CA TYR A 76 13.67 -5.34 -13.70
C TYR A 76 14.89 -5.00 -14.57
N ASP A 77 14.72 -4.89 -15.89
CA ASP A 77 15.84 -4.55 -16.77
C ASP A 77 16.29 -3.09 -16.57
N ASP A 78 15.37 -2.15 -16.30
CA ASP A 78 15.69 -0.75 -15.96
C ASP A 78 16.42 -0.65 -14.62
N ILE A 79 15.95 -1.40 -13.60
CA ILE A 79 16.62 -1.52 -12.30
C ILE A 79 18.06 -2.02 -12.48
N ASN A 80 18.28 -3.08 -13.28
CA ASN A 80 19.63 -3.60 -13.50
C ASN A 80 20.52 -2.64 -14.28
N GLU A 81 19.98 -1.95 -15.29
CA GLU A 81 20.72 -0.93 -16.04
C GLU A 81 21.18 0.20 -15.13
N TYR A 82 20.26 0.74 -14.31
CA TYR A 82 20.58 1.78 -13.32
C TYR A 82 21.69 1.31 -12.37
N VAL A 83 21.51 0.16 -11.72
CA VAL A 83 22.48 -0.39 -10.76
C VAL A 83 23.85 -0.59 -11.43
N THR A 84 23.89 -1.14 -12.65
CA THR A 84 25.14 -1.37 -13.37
C THR A 84 25.87 -0.05 -13.67
N ASN A 85 25.13 0.97 -14.11
CA ASN A 85 25.69 2.29 -14.39
C ASN A 85 26.21 2.94 -13.10
N THR A 86 25.42 2.95 -12.02
CA THR A 86 25.81 3.51 -10.71
C THR A 86 27.06 2.84 -10.16
N LEU A 87 27.16 1.50 -10.22
CA LEU A 87 28.36 0.78 -9.76
C LEU A 87 29.60 1.10 -10.62
N THR A 88 29.42 1.27 -11.93
CA THR A 88 30.50 1.64 -12.85
C THR A 88 30.99 3.06 -12.58
N GLU A 89 30.08 4.01 -12.40
CA GLU A 89 30.39 5.44 -12.15
C GLU A 89 31.07 5.66 -10.80
N THR A 90 30.63 4.94 -9.77
CA THR A 90 31.22 5.00 -8.43
C THR A 90 32.50 4.17 -8.30
N GLY A 91 32.76 3.26 -9.25
CA GLY A 91 33.85 2.28 -9.15
C GLY A 91 33.65 1.27 -8.00
N PHE A 92 32.42 1.15 -7.49
CA PHE A 92 32.11 0.25 -6.38
C PHE A 92 31.93 -1.19 -6.87
N THR A 93 32.40 -2.14 -6.06
CA THR A 93 32.16 -3.58 -6.30
C THR A 93 31.69 -4.24 -5.01
N PHE A 94 30.68 -5.10 -5.12
CA PHE A 94 30.22 -5.88 -3.98
C PHE A 94 31.16 -7.04 -3.70
N GLU A 95 31.44 -7.31 -2.42
CA GLU A 95 32.21 -8.50 -2.01
C GLU A 95 31.44 -9.81 -2.18
N ARG A 96 30.12 -9.71 -2.35
CA ARG A 96 29.17 -10.82 -2.37
C ARG A 96 28.11 -10.57 -3.44
N GLU A 97 27.53 -11.64 -3.95
CA GLU A 97 26.45 -11.52 -4.93
C GLU A 97 25.20 -10.88 -4.29
N VAL A 98 24.65 -9.89 -5.00
CA VAL A 98 23.47 -9.14 -4.59
C VAL A 98 22.40 -9.23 -5.66
N PHE A 99 21.16 -9.07 -5.25
CA PHE A 99 20.03 -8.89 -6.16
C PHE A 99 19.41 -7.51 -5.94
N PRO A 100 19.44 -6.62 -6.95
CA PRO A 100 18.78 -5.33 -6.85
C PRO A 100 17.26 -5.53 -6.93
N ILE A 101 16.52 -4.92 -6.01
CA ILE A 101 15.06 -5.03 -5.93
C ILE A 101 14.35 -3.76 -6.36
N SER A 102 14.99 -2.61 -6.18
CA SER A 102 14.45 -1.33 -6.61
C SER A 102 15.54 -0.32 -6.88
N HIS A 103 15.20 0.69 -7.67
CA HIS A 103 15.98 1.92 -7.72
C HIS A 103 15.08 3.12 -7.52
N ARG A 104 15.65 4.18 -6.94
CA ARG A 104 15.09 5.51 -6.93
C ARG A 104 16.01 6.42 -7.74
N ARG A 105 15.51 6.91 -8.88
CA ARG A 105 16.30 7.72 -9.83
C ARG A 105 17.12 8.80 -9.11
N TYR A 106 18.43 8.75 -9.30
CA TYR A 106 19.44 9.72 -8.83
C TYR A 106 19.68 9.81 -7.32
N ASP A 107 19.21 8.84 -6.52
CA ASP A 107 19.41 8.84 -5.07
C ASP A 107 20.08 7.53 -4.59
N PHE A 108 19.33 6.43 -4.63
CA PHE A 108 19.76 5.15 -4.08
C PHE A 108 19.09 3.98 -4.77
N PHE A 109 19.66 2.78 -4.62
CA PHE A 109 18.97 1.54 -4.94
C PHE A 109 18.91 0.61 -3.72
N ARG A 110 17.92 -0.28 -3.70
CA ARG A 110 17.82 -1.31 -2.67
C ARG A 110 18.24 -2.65 -3.23
N PHE A 111 18.79 -3.47 -2.36
CA PHE A 111 19.19 -4.82 -2.70
C PHE A 111 19.09 -5.74 -1.48
N PHE A 112 19.17 -7.04 -1.74
CA PHE A 112 19.50 -8.04 -0.73
C PHE A 112 20.68 -8.88 -1.19
N TYR A 113 21.42 -9.47 -0.27
CA TYR A 113 22.43 -10.47 -0.61
C TYR A 113 21.76 -11.80 -0.95
N LEU A 114 22.25 -12.45 -2.00
CA LEU A 114 21.74 -13.76 -2.42
C LEU A 114 22.14 -14.85 -1.41
N ASN A 115 21.32 -15.90 -1.33
CA ASN A 115 21.56 -17.12 -0.55
C ASN A 115 21.73 -16.92 0.98
N GLU A 116 21.12 -15.89 1.57
CA GLU A 116 21.17 -15.66 3.03
C GLU A 116 19.98 -16.22 3.80
N SER A 117 18.75 -16.02 3.30
CA SER A 117 17.51 -16.31 4.01
C SER A 117 16.33 -16.29 3.04
N ASP A 118 15.25 -17.02 3.36
CA ASP A 118 13.97 -16.94 2.65
C ASP A 118 13.31 -15.56 2.76
N ASN A 119 13.63 -14.81 3.82
CA ASN A 119 13.22 -13.43 4.03
C ASN A 119 14.48 -12.62 4.37
N PRO A 120 15.19 -12.11 3.35
CA PRO A 120 16.50 -11.52 3.53
C PRO A 120 16.42 -10.13 4.14
N ASP A 121 17.52 -9.69 4.74
CA ASP A 121 17.71 -8.30 5.14
C ASP A 121 17.86 -7.41 3.91
N ILE A 122 17.31 -6.20 4.00
CA ILE A 122 17.37 -5.20 2.95
C ILE A 122 18.51 -4.24 3.22
N TRP A 123 19.19 -3.87 2.14
CA TRP A 123 20.28 -2.92 2.14
C TRP A 123 19.99 -1.80 1.16
N PHE A 124 20.60 -0.66 1.44
CA PHE A 124 20.63 0.50 0.57
C PHE A 124 22.03 0.65 -0.01
N PHE A 125 22.08 1.07 -1.26
CA PHE A 125 23.25 1.67 -1.86
C PHE A 125 22.97 3.16 -2.11
N ASP A 126 23.71 4.03 -1.42
CA ASP A 126 23.71 5.48 -1.64
C ASP A 126 24.84 5.83 -2.62
N GLU A 127 24.50 6.53 -3.70
CA GLU A 127 25.48 6.97 -4.70
C GLU A 127 26.41 8.07 -4.14
N TYR A 128 25.92 8.88 -3.19
CA TYR A 128 26.60 10.06 -2.64
C TYR A 128 26.64 10.03 -1.10
N PRO A 129 27.26 9.03 -0.47
CA PRO A 129 27.22 8.86 0.97
C PRO A 129 27.99 9.97 1.70
N GLU A 130 27.36 10.59 2.72
CA GLU A 130 28.00 11.63 3.53
C GLU A 130 29.20 11.11 4.35
N ASP A 131 29.16 9.84 4.78
CA ASP A 131 30.18 9.21 5.62
C ASP A 131 31.18 8.35 4.83
N GLY A 132 31.08 8.37 3.49
CA GLY A 132 31.91 7.58 2.58
C GLY A 132 31.53 6.10 2.47
N ARG A 133 30.46 5.63 3.14
CA ARG A 133 29.98 4.25 3.04
C ARG A 133 28.77 4.17 2.13
N HIS A 134 28.98 3.65 0.92
CA HIS A 134 27.88 3.48 -0.03
C HIS A 134 26.80 2.51 0.46
N THR A 135 27.13 1.52 1.28
CA THR A 135 26.17 0.48 1.68
C THR A 135 25.73 0.61 3.14
N GLN A 136 24.42 0.50 3.37
CA GLN A 136 23.82 0.53 4.70
C GLN A 136 22.71 -0.52 4.83
N ASN A 137 22.77 -1.33 5.89
CA ASN A 137 21.68 -2.25 6.22
C ASN A 137 20.48 -1.45 6.75
N SER A 138 19.30 -1.68 6.19
CA SER A 138 18.06 -0.98 6.58
C SER A 138 17.57 -1.37 7.98
N ARG A 139 18.09 -2.47 8.53
CA ARG A 139 17.64 -3.19 9.73
C ARG A 139 16.23 -3.74 9.58
N GLN A 140 15.83 -3.99 8.33
CA GLN A 140 14.53 -4.54 7.97
C GLN A 140 14.72 -5.72 7.04
N THR A 141 13.92 -6.75 7.26
CA THR A 141 13.73 -7.82 6.30
C THR A 141 12.84 -7.37 5.14
N PHE A 142 12.82 -8.13 4.05
CA PHE A 142 11.97 -7.85 2.90
C PHE A 142 10.48 -7.70 3.28
N VAL A 143 9.94 -8.61 4.10
CA VAL A 143 8.55 -8.51 4.57
C VAL A 143 8.28 -7.23 5.38
N GLN A 144 9.22 -6.82 6.23
CA GLN A 144 9.09 -5.58 7.02
C GLN A 144 9.11 -4.34 6.14
N MET A 145 9.96 -4.32 5.11
CA MET A 145 9.96 -3.24 4.11
C MET A 145 8.60 -3.13 3.41
N ILE A 146 8.01 -4.26 3.00
CA ILE A 146 6.66 -4.26 2.38
C ILE A 146 5.58 -3.77 3.36
N LEU A 147 5.65 -4.16 4.64
CA LEU A 147 4.74 -3.66 5.67
C LEU A 147 4.84 -2.15 5.87
N ASP A 148 6.06 -1.61 5.82
CA ASP A 148 6.29 -0.16 5.89
C ASP A 148 5.73 0.56 4.67
N PHE A 149 5.90 -0.02 3.47
CA PHE A 149 5.32 0.53 2.25
C PHE A 149 3.79 0.54 2.32
N PHE A 150 3.20 -0.53 2.82
CA PHE A 150 1.76 -0.60 3.05
C PHE A 150 1.30 0.43 4.10
N SER A 151 2.01 0.58 5.22
CA SER A 151 1.72 1.57 6.27
C SER A 151 1.74 3.00 5.72
N GLN A 152 2.72 3.32 4.88
CA GLN A 152 2.82 4.60 4.19
C GLN A 152 1.67 4.79 3.20
N ALA A 153 1.31 3.76 2.43
CA ALA A 153 0.18 3.81 1.51
C ALA A 153 -1.15 4.08 2.23
N LEU A 154 -1.37 3.48 3.41
CA LEU A 154 -2.54 3.77 4.24
C LEU A 154 -2.58 5.26 4.66
N SER A 155 -1.45 5.77 5.14
CA SER A 155 -1.31 7.15 5.61
C SER A 155 -1.44 8.19 4.49
N ASN A 156 -1.14 7.80 3.25
CA ASN A 156 -1.17 8.69 2.09
C ASN A 156 -2.40 8.52 1.20
N GLN A 157 -3.12 7.41 1.25
CA GLN A 157 -4.44 7.27 0.60
C GLN A 157 -5.43 8.33 1.12
N THR A 158 -5.30 8.76 2.38
CA THR A 158 -6.02 9.92 2.90
C THR A 158 -5.54 11.23 2.25
N ALA A 159 -4.28 11.30 1.82
CA ALA A 159 -3.70 12.40 1.06
C ALA A 159 -4.24 12.50 -0.37
N GLY A 160 -4.59 11.40 -1.04
CA GLY A 160 -5.38 11.42 -2.28
C GLY A 160 -6.67 12.25 -2.15
N PHE A 161 -7.21 12.37 -0.93
CA PHE A 161 -8.30 13.27 -0.62
C PHE A 161 -7.88 14.65 -0.05
N HIS A 162 -6.64 14.81 0.44
CA HIS A 162 -6.07 16.13 0.79
C HIS A 162 -5.80 16.99 -0.46
N TRP A 163 -5.62 16.38 -1.63
CA TRP A 163 -5.48 17.06 -2.92
C TRP A 163 -6.80 17.57 -3.51
N VAL A 164 -7.94 17.18 -2.96
CA VAL A 164 -9.23 17.74 -3.39
C VAL A 164 -9.34 19.14 -2.83
N THR A 165 -9.18 20.14 -3.70
CA THR A 165 -9.28 21.55 -3.29
C THR A 165 -10.70 21.85 -2.77
N SER A 166 -10.83 22.91 -1.96
CA SER A 166 -12.15 23.37 -1.52
C SER A 166 -13.05 23.77 -2.69
N GLU A 167 -12.47 24.08 -3.85
CA GLU A 167 -13.19 24.44 -5.07
C GLU A 167 -13.68 23.21 -5.86
N GLU A 168 -12.83 22.19 -6.05
CA GLU A 168 -13.23 20.90 -6.62
C GLU A 168 -14.27 20.20 -5.75
N THR A 169 -14.13 20.32 -4.43
CA THR A 169 -15.12 19.83 -3.47
C THR A 169 -16.49 20.46 -3.71
N LYS A 170 -16.57 21.76 -4.00
CA LYS A 170 -17.84 22.45 -4.28
C LYS A 170 -18.41 22.08 -5.65
N LYS A 171 -17.56 21.93 -6.67
CA LYS A 171 -17.97 21.62 -8.06
C LYS A 171 -18.36 20.15 -8.23
N ASN A 172 -17.73 19.22 -7.49
CA ASN A 172 -17.86 17.77 -7.65
C ASN A 172 -18.24 17.06 -6.34
N GLU A 173 -19.00 17.73 -5.46
CA GLU A 173 -19.25 17.28 -4.08
C GLU A 173 -19.75 15.82 -3.99
N ASN A 174 -20.65 15.42 -4.89
CA ASN A 174 -21.20 14.08 -4.90
C ASN A 174 -20.15 13.00 -5.26
N ILE A 175 -19.23 13.32 -6.17
CA ILE A 175 -18.16 12.39 -6.60
C ILE A 175 -17.15 12.20 -5.48
N VAL A 176 -16.71 13.30 -4.86
CA VAL A 176 -15.76 13.26 -3.74
C VAL A 176 -16.37 12.49 -2.56
N ARG A 177 -17.65 12.76 -2.25
CA ARG A 177 -18.37 12.07 -1.18
C ARG A 177 -18.53 10.57 -1.45
N ASP A 178 -18.88 10.16 -2.67
CA ASP A 178 -19.01 8.75 -3.03
C ASP A 178 -17.69 7.99 -2.83
N ARG A 179 -16.56 8.59 -3.23
CA ARG A 179 -15.22 8.01 -2.98
C ARG A 179 -14.95 7.81 -1.49
N TYR A 180 -15.27 8.79 -0.66
CA TYR A 180 -15.14 8.67 0.80
C TYR A 180 -16.01 7.58 1.42
N LEU A 181 -17.27 7.48 0.98
CA LEU A 181 -18.17 6.44 1.48
C LEU A 181 -17.71 5.04 1.09
N LYS A 182 -17.21 4.86 -0.13
CA LYS A 182 -16.58 3.61 -0.58
C LYS A 182 -15.36 3.26 0.27
N TRP A 183 -14.49 4.23 0.50
CA TRP A 183 -13.30 4.06 1.35
C TRP A 183 -13.67 3.69 2.80
N PHE A 184 -14.66 4.34 3.41
CA PHE A 184 -15.14 3.96 4.74
C PHE A 184 -15.73 2.54 4.77
N GLY A 185 -16.49 2.17 3.73
CA GLY A 185 -17.02 0.82 3.58
C GLY A 185 -15.92 -0.23 3.52
N ALA A 186 -14.87 0.01 2.73
CA ALA A 186 -13.71 -0.86 2.64
C ALA A 186 -12.98 -1.03 3.98
N ASN A 187 -12.73 0.07 4.70
CA ASN A 187 -12.06 0.01 6.00
C ASN A 187 -12.87 -0.79 7.04
N LEU A 188 -14.19 -0.61 7.09
CA LEU A 188 -15.04 -1.41 7.99
C LEU A 188 -15.05 -2.90 7.62
N LYS A 189 -15.09 -3.21 6.33
CA LYS A 189 -15.00 -4.59 5.83
C LYS A 189 -13.69 -5.25 6.25
N LEU A 190 -12.56 -4.55 6.07
CA LEU A 190 -11.25 -5.03 6.50
C LEU A 190 -11.15 -5.15 8.01
N LYS A 191 -11.71 -4.21 8.78
CA LYS A 191 -11.76 -4.29 10.24
C LYS A 191 -12.47 -5.55 10.71
N ASN A 192 -13.61 -5.89 10.12
CA ASN A 192 -14.32 -7.13 10.44
C ASN A 192 -13.52 -8.37 10.04
N ARG A 193 -12.89 -8.36 8.86
CA ARG A 193 -11.97 -9.44 8.46
C ARG A 193 -10.87 -9.69 9.49
N THR A 194 -10.21 -8.64 10.01
CA THR A 194 -9.18 -8.81 11.06
C THR A 194 -9.71 -9.39 12.38
N ARG A 195 -11.01 -9.30 12.65
CA ARG A 195 -11.67 -9.87 13.84
C ARG A 195 -12.10 -11.32 13.61
N GLU A 196 -12.45 -11.67 12.38
CA GLU A 196 -13.02 -12.97 12.00
C GLU A 196 -11.95 -13.97 11.56
N THR A 197 -10.87 -13.50 10.91
CA THR A 197 -9.77 -14.35 10.49
C THR A 197 -8.94 -14.78 11.69
N HIS A 198 -8.79 -16.09 11.87
CA HIS A 198 -7.92 -16.69 12.88
C HIS A 198 -6.66 -17.22 12.17
N THR A 199 -5.51 -16.67 12.52
CA THR A 199 -4.21 -17.08 11.97
C THR A 199 -3.13 -16.97 13.05
N ASP A 200 -2.17 -17.88 13.03
CA ASP A 200 -0.95 -17.86 13.84
C ASP A 200 0.26 -17.32 13.06
N ASN A 201 0.06 -16.93 11.80
CA ASN A 201 1.11 -16.40 10.95
C ASN A 201 1.57 -15.01 11.45
N PRO A 202 2.83 -14.85 11.89
CA PRO A 202 3.30 -13.61 12.50
C PRO A 202 3.25 -12.41 11.54
N PHE A 203 3.46 -12.64 10.24
CA PHE A 203 3.46 -11.55 9.25
C PHE A 203 2.04 -11.05 8.95
N VAL A 204 1.06 -11.96 8.94
CA VAL A 204 -0.36 -11.58 8.80
C VAL A 204 -0.83 -10.84 10.05
N LEU A 205 -0.42 -11.29 11.24
CA LEU A 205 -0.71 -10.58 12.48
C LEU A 205 -0.09 -9.18 12.52
N GLU A 206 1.11 -9.01 11.97
CA GLU A 206 1.76 -7.70 11.85
C GLU A 206 1.04 -6.79 10.83
N LEU A 207 0.60 -7.33 9.68
CA LEU A 207 -0.26 -6.62 8.73
C LEU A 207 -1.53 -6.10 9.41
N TYR A 208 -2.20 -6.96 10.19
CA TYR A 208 -3.41 -6.59 10.93
C TYR A 208 -3.12 -5.51 11.97
N LYS A 209 -1.98 -5.60 12.67
CA LYS A 209 -1.56 -4.58 13.62
C LYS A 209 -1.33 -3.24 12.92
N THR A 210 -0.63 -3.22 11.78
CA THR A 210 -0.39 -2.02 10.96
C THR A 210 -1.70 -1.38 10.53
N PHE A 211 -2.63 -2.15 9.96
CA PHE A 211 -3.94 -1.64 9.58
C PHE A 211 -4.76 -1.15 10.79
N ASN A 212 -4.72 -1.84 11.93
CA ASN A 212 -5.46 -1.46 13.11
C ASN A 212 -4.91 -0.19 13.79
N ALA A 213 -3.61 0.06 13.68
CA ALA A 213 -3.00 1.31 14.12
C ALA A 213 -3.51 2.49 13.29
N TYR A 214 -3.65 2.30 11.98
CA TYR A 214 -4.24 3.27 11.06
C TYR A 214 -5.75 3.47 11.27
N PHE A 215 -6.54 2.39 11.20
CA PHE A 215 -7.99 2.42 11.37
C PHE A 215 -8.40 2.21 12.83
N SER A 216 -8.13 3.26 13.61
CA SER A 216 -8.40 3.32 15.04
C SER A 216 -9.91 3.19 15.36
N PRO A 217 -10.29 2.85 16.61
CA PRO A 217 -11.70 2.85 17.03
C PRO A 217 -12.41 4.21 16.85
N ALA A 218 -11.68 5.33 16.86
CA ALA A 218 -12.25 6.64 16.58
C ALA A 218 -12.60 6.79 15.09
N ASN A 219 -11.71 6.31 14.21
CA ASN A 219 -11.93 6.30 12.75
C ASN A 219 -13.10 5.36 12.40
N GLU A 220 -13.19 4.20 13.05
CA GLU A 220 -14.29 3.25 12.90
C GLU A 220 -15.65 3.86 13.26
N ARG A 221 -15.76 4.54 14.41
CA ARG A 221 -17.00 5.22 14.80
C ARG A 221 -17.40 6.30 13.80
N THR A 222 -16.43 7.11 13.36
CA THR A 222 -16.70 8.18 12.39
C THR A 222 -17.18 7.61 11.05
N ALA A 223 -16.56 6.52 10.57
CA ALA A 223 -16.98 5.82 9.37
C ALA A 223 -18.43 5.32 9.46
N LEU A 224 -18.79 4.68 10.59
CA LEU A 224 -20.16 4.19 10.83
C LEU A 224 -21.19 5.33 10.85
N GLU A 225 -20.87 6.45 11.51
CA GLU A 225 -21.74 7.62 11.56
C GLU A 225 -21.98 8.22 10.16
N GLU A 226 -20.93 8.41 9.37
CA GLU A 226 -21.04 8.98 8.02
C GLU A 226 -21.81 8.07 7.06
N LEU A 227 -21.54 6.76 7.09
CA LEU A 227 -22.30 5.78 6.30
C LEU A 227 -23.78 5.72 6.72
N GLY A 228 -24.06 5.84 8.02
CA GLY A 228 -25.42 5.87 8.56
C GLY A 228 -26.23 7.09 8.11
N LYS A 229 -25.61 8.28 8.04
CA LYS A 229 -26.25 9.51 7.53
C LYS A 229 -26.72 9.32 6.08
N TYR A 230 -25.91 8.65 5.25
CA TYR A 230 -26.23 8.48 3.85
C TYR A 230 -27.33 7.44 3.60
N LYS A 231 -27.28 6.28 4.27
CA LYS A 231 -28.34 5.26 4.18
C LYS A 231 -29.73 5.83 4.53
N ASN A 232 -29.80 6.77 5.47
CA ASN A 232 -31.04 7.40 5.88
C ASN A 232 -31.51 8.53 4.94
N ASN A 233 -30.60 9.16 4.18
CA ASN A 233 -30.94 10.21 3.23
C ASN A 233 -31.40 9.66 1.87
N THR A 234 -30.84 8.55 1.40
CA THR A 234 -31.35 7.84 0.20
C THR A 234 -32.74 7.26 0.45
N ALA A 235 -33.00 6.72 1.65
CA ALA A 235 -34.33 6.27 2.05
C ALA A 235 -35.37 7.40 2.10
N LYS A 236 -34.96 8.64 2.42
CA LYS A 236 -35.83 9.82 2.40
C LYS A 236 -36.06 10.39 0.99
N SER A 237 -35.06 10.37 0.10
CA SER A 237 -35.29 10.87 -1.27
C SER A 237 -36.21 9.98 -2.09
N ASP A 238 -36.29 8.69 -1.77
CA ASP A 238 -37.27 7.77 -2.38
C ASP A 238 -38.67 7.90 -1.75
N SER A 239 -38.79 8.37 -0.50
CA SER A 239 -40.09 8.68 0.12
C SER A 239 -40.65 10.05 -0.28
N ASP A 240 -39.80 11.00 -0.66
CA ASP A 240 -40.20 12.40 -0.96
C ASP A 240 -40.59 12.62 -2.44
N LYS A 241 -40.74 11.56 -3.24
CA LYS A 241 -41.32 11.65 -4.60
C LYS A 241 -42.85 11.76 -4.63
N VAL A 242 -43.51 11.87 -3.48
CA VAL A 242 -44.93 12.19 -3.41
C VAL A 242 -45.15 13.37 -2.45
N THR A 243 -45.73 14.42 -3.03
CA THR A 243 -46.31 15.65 -2.44
C THR A 243 -45.37 16.73 -1.89
N ALA A 244 -45.55 17.92 -2.48
CA ALA A 244 -44.97 19.21 -2.10
C ALA A 244 -45.80 19.89 -0.99
N GLU A 245 -45.12 20.51 -0.01
CA GLU A 245 -45.18 21.96 0.32
C GLU A 245 -44.37 22.26 1.62
N PRO A 246 -43.97 23.52 1.87
CA PRO A 246 -42.83 23.83 2.75
C PRO A 246 -43.25 24.17 4.18
N GLU A 247 -42.54 23.64 5.18
CA GLU A 247 -42.57 24.20 6.53
C GLU A 247 -41.16 24.46 7.08
N ASN A 248 -40.96 25.72 7.47
CA ASN A 248 -39.85 26.26 8.22
C ASN A 248 -39.60 25.45 9.52
N LYS A 249 -38.47 24.74 9.61
CA LYS A 249 -37.89 24.35 10.89
C LYS A 249 -36.43 24.74 10.96
N LYS A 250 -36.14 25.62 11.94
CA LYS A 250 -34.79 25.97 12.41
C LYS A 250 -34.03 24.69 12.72
N THR A 251 -33.02 24.39 11.91
CA THR A 251 -32.10 23.28 12.14
C THR A 251 -30.97 23.73 13.06
N SER A 252 -30.83 23.02 14.19
CA SER A 252 -29.57 23.02 14.95
C SER A 252 -28.46 22.59 14.00
N VAL A 253 -27.43 23.41 13.84
CA VAL A 253 -26.31 23.17 12.93
C VAL A 253 -25.52 21.96 13.44
N LYS A 254 -25.85 20.78 12.94
CA LYS A 254 -24.98 19.61 13.04
C LYS A 254 -23.74 19.89 12.18
N PRO A 255 -22.53 19.57 12.63
CA PRO A 255 -21.33 19.77 11.83
C PRO A 255 -21.48 19.02 10.50
N GLY A 256 -21.25 19.73 9.40
CA GLY A 256 -21.33 19.15 8.06
C GLY A 256 -20.26 18.08 7.87
N PHE A 257 -20.48 17.19 6.89
CA PHE A 257 -19.56 16.13 6.46
C PHE A 257 -18.08 16.58 6.48
N TRP A 258 -17.81 17.79 5.96
CA TRP A 258 -16.47 18.38 5.88
C TRP A 258 -15.82 18.74 7.23
N THR A 259 -16.62 19.07 8.25
CA THR A 259 -16.11 19.35 9.59
C THR A 259 -15.72 18.06 10.33
N ALA A 260 -16.45 16.98 10.10
CA ALA A 260 -16.10 15.65 10.61
C ALA A 260 -14.84 15.12 9.92
N LEU A 261 -14.76 15.32 8.60
CA LEU A 261 -13.63 14.92 7.78
C LEU A 261 -12.32 15.62 8.19
N LYS A 262 -12.33 16.94 8.39
CA LYS A 262 -11.12 17.68 8.79
C LYS A 262 -10.53 17.21 10.13
N ARG A 263 -11.39 16.78 11.08
CA ARG A 263 -10.95 16.26 12.39
C ARG A 263 -10.26 14.89 12.33
N LEU A 264 -10.45 14.13 11.25
CA LEU A 264 -9.79 12.83 11.07
C LEU A 264 -8.35 12.96 10.58
N PHE A 265 -8.00 14.13 10.02
CA PHE A 265 -6.74 14.37 9.32
C PHE A 265 -5.92 15.51 9.92
N SER A 266 -6.27 15.93 11.14
CA SER A 266 -5.49 16.87 11.98
C SER A 266 -5.11 16.19 13.28
#